data_AF-A0AAN5D8I5-F1
#
_entry.id   AF-A0AAN5D8I5-F1
#
_cell.length_a   1.000
_cell.length_b   1.000
_cell.length_c   1.000
_cell.angle_alpha   90.00
_cell.angle_beta   90.00
_cell.angle_gamma   90.00
#
_symmetry.space_group_name_H-M   'P 1'
#
loop_
_entity.id
_entity.type
_entity.pdbx_description
1 polymer ?
#
loop_
_entity_poly.entity_id
_entity_poly.type
_entity_poly.pdbx_seq_one_letter_code
_entity_poly.pdbx_strand_id
1 'polypeptide(L)'
;MDILNEDITETGKKLDTAEVQLYQFVRRSEELLEICADSERRLHSSALFLPTNLKDAERMEADLEEFSAKFEDGMKEGIPSYTTEMEEVLAMECIDRGLILEWSDKVTVALHELNLLFGRRMNTLEVVAGFYKKLDLIDCSDWVEVIVLSN
;
A
#
# COMPACT_ATOMS: atom_id res chain seq x y z
N MET A 1 14.04 -26.00 -48.80
CA MET A 1 14.72 -25.90 -47.49
C MET A 1 14.66 -24.49 -46.91
N ASP A 2 14.31 -23.46 -47.69
CA ASP A 2 14.32 -22.07 -47.21
C ASP A 2 13.16 -21.68 -46.29
N ILE A 3 11.95 -22.21 -46.51
CA ILE A 3 10.76 -21.92 -45.68
C ILE A 3 10.94 -22.38 -44.23
N LEU A 4 11.60 -23.53 -44.02
CA LEU A 4 11.81 -24.10 -42.68
C LEU A 4 12.80 -23.27 -41.84
N ASN A 5 13.78 -22.62 -42.47
CA ASN A 5 14.74 -21.78 -41.77
C ASN A 5 14.13 -20.42 -41.39
N GLU A 6 13.24 -19.88 -42.21
CA GLU A 6 12.57 -18.60 -41.92
C GLU A 6 11.63 -18.73 -40.71
N ASP A 7 10.83 -19.81 -40.65
CA ASP A 7 9.90 -20.10 -39.55
C ASP A 7 10.60 -20.32 -38.19
N ILE A 8 11.77 -20.97 -38.18
CA ILE A 8 12.57 -21.18 -36.95
C ILE A 8 13.13 -19.85 -36.44
N THR A 9 13.58 -18.97 -37.35
CA THR A 9 14.16 -17.68 -36.98
C THR A 9 13.10 -16.71 -36.47
N GLU A 10 11.88 -16.77 -37.01
CA GLU A 10 10.75 -15.95 -36.54
C GLU A 10 10.22 -16.43 -35.17
N THR A 11 10.10 -17.74 -34.98
CA THR A 11 9.68 -18.32 -33.70
C THR A 11 10.66 -18.00 -32.58
N GLY A 12 11.97 -18.07 -32.85
CA GLY A 12 13.02 -17.69 -31.89
C GLY A 12 12.87 -16.24 -31.43
N LYS A 13 12.69 -15.30 -32.36
CA LYS A 13 12.49 -13.87 -32.02
C LYS A 13 11.24 -13.63 -31.17
N LYS A 14 10.15 -14.37 -31.41
CA LYS A 14 8.91 -14.27 -30.61
C LYS A 14 9.14 -14.75 -29.18
N LEU A 15 9.91 -15.83 -29.00
CA LEU A 15 10.28 -16.34 -27.68
C LEU A 15 11.20 -15.38 -26.93
N ASP A 16 12.22 -14.83 -27.60
CA ASP A 16 13.12 -13.83 -26.99
C ASP A 16 12.35 -12.59 -26.53
N THR A 17 11.40 -12.11 -27.35
CA THR A 17 10.55 -10.97 -27.00
C THR A 17 9.66 -11.29 -25.79
N ALA A 18 9.08 -12.49 -25.77
CA ALA A 18 8.24 -12.95 -24.67
C ALA A 18 9.00 -13.08 -23.35
N GLU A 19 10.23 -13.59 -23.40
CA GLU A 19 11.11 -13.69 -22.23
C GLU A 19 11.41 -12.30 -21.65
N VAL A 20 11.76 -11.34 -22.50
CA VAL A 20 12.07 -9.97 -22.06
C VAL A 20 10.85 -9.30 -21.42
N GLN A 21 9.67 -9.41 -22.02
CA GLN A 21 8.44 -8.82 -21.48
C GLN A 21 8.00 -9.49 -20.18
N LEU A 22 8.07 -10.83 -20.11
CA LEU A 22 7.79 -11.56 -18.87
C LEU A 22 8.72 -11.12 -17.74
N TYR A 23 10.01 -10.99 -18.03
CA TYR A 23 10.99 -10.54 -17.04
C TYR A 23 10.71 -9.11 -16.55
N GLN A 24 10.33 -8.20 -17.45
CA GLN A 24 9.95 -6.83 -17.08
C GLN A 24 8.74 -6.81 -16.15
N PHE A 25 7.69 -7.54 -16.50
CA PHE A 25 6.47 -7.67 -15.69
C PHE A 25 6.75 -8.25 -14.29
N VAL A 26 7.52 -9.35 -14.22
CA VAL A 26 7.88 -9.98 -12.94
C VAL A 26 8.67 -9.02 -12.07
N ARG A 27 9.72 -8.38 -12.63
CA ARG A 27 10.53 -7.41 -11.89
C ARG A 27 9.68 -6.25 -11.36
N ARG A 28 8.74 -5.74 -12.15
CA ARG A 28 7.84 -4.68 -11.69
C ARG A 28 6.90 -5.15 -10.59
N SER A 29 6.41 -6.38 -10.69
CA SER A 29 5.58 -6.99 -9.65
C SER A 29 6.34 -7.07 -8.33
N GLU A 30 7.61 -7.50 -8.37
CA GLU A 30 8.49 -7.55 -7.21
C GLU A 30 8.75 -6.17 -6.60
N GLU A 31 9.04 -5.15 -7.42
CA GLU A 31 9.23 -3.77 -6.95
C GLU A 31 7.97 -3.24 -6.24
N LEU A 32 6.77 -3.47 -6.79
CA LEU A 32 5.52 -3.07 -6.14
C LEU A 32 5.29 -3.81 -4.82
N LEU A 33 5.57 -5.11 -4.78
CA LEU A 33 5.47 -5.91 -3.55
C LEU A 33 6.48 -5.44 -2.48
N GLU A 34 7.68 -5.03 -2.87
CA GLU A 34 8.68 -4.47 -1.96
C GLU A 34 8.23 -3.13 -1.38
N ILE A 35 7.71 -2.23 -2.22
CA ILE A 35 7.10 -0.96 -1.76
C ILE A 35 5.96 -1.24 -0.78
N CYS A 36 5.15 -2.25 -1.05
CA CYS A 36 4.07 -2.65 -0.16
C CYS A 36 4.62 -3.14 1.20
N ALA A 37 5.56 -4.09 1.18
CA ALA A 37 6.16 -4.64 2.40
C ALA A 37 6.86 -3.57 3.24
N ASP A 38 7.57 -2.62 2.61
CA ASP A 38 8.18 -1.48 3.28
C ASP A 38 7.14 -0.58 3.95
N SER A 39 6.04 -0.33 3.25
CA SER A 39 4.97 0.52 3.76
C SER A 39 4.27 -0.14 4.95
N GLU A 40 4.05 -1.46 4.88
CA GLU A 40 3.46 -2.27 5.95
C GLU A 40 4.35 -2.23 7.20
N ARG A 41 5.66 -2.43 7.04
CA ARG A 41 6.63 -2.36 8.15
C ARG A 41 6.62 -0.99 8.83
N ARG A 42 6.58 0.09 8.05
CA ARG A 42 6.51 1.46 8.58
C ARG A 42 5.22 1.70 9.34
N LEU A 43 4.09 1.24 8.79
CA LEU A 43 2.78 1.38 9.42
C LEU A 43 2.66 0.57 10.71
N HIS A 44 3.20 -0.65 10.74
CA HIS A 44 3.29 -1.43 11.98
C HIS A 44 4.15 -0.75 13.02
N SER A 45 5.29 -0.20 12.63
CA SER A 45 6.17 0.53 13.54
C SER A 45 5.51 1.77 14.13
N SER A 46 4.75 2.52 13.32
CA SER A 46 3.99 3.68 13.80
C SER A 46 2.81 3.29 14.69
N ALA A 47 2.27 2.08 14.52
CA ALA A 47 1.19 1.53 15.35
C ALA A 47 1.63 1.10 16.75
N LEU A 48 2.92 0.88 17.00
CA LEU A 48 3.45 0.49 18.31
C LEU A 48 3.29 1.58 19.38
N PHE A 49 3.12 2.83 18.96
CA PHE A 49 2.94 3.96 19.86
C PHE A 49 1.49 4.41 19.84
N LEU A 50 0.92 4.66 21.03
CA LEU A 50 -0.37 5.31 21.18
C LEU A 50 -0.13 6.78 21.53
N PRO A 51 -0.93 7.71 20.99
CA PRO A 51 -0.82 9.11 21.38
C PRO A 51 -1.15 9.28 22.86
N THR A 52 -0.42 10.14 23.55
CA THR A 52 -0.54 10.33 25.02
C THR A 52 -1.37 11.56 25.41
N ASN A 53 -1.68 12.42 24.44
CA ASN A 53 -2.47 13.63 24.56
C ASN A 53 -3.05 14.02 23.19
N LEU A 54 -3.91 15.03 23.17
CA LEU A 54 -4.56 15.51 21.94
C LEU A 54 -3.55 15.93 20.86
N LYS A 55 -2.53 16.70 21.24
CA LYS A 55 -1.52 17.21 20.31
C LYS A 55 -0.69 16.09 19.68
N ASP A 56 -0.39 15.04 20.44
CA ASP A 56 0.26 13.84 19.92
C ASP A 56 -0.64 13.10 18.93
N ALA A 57 -1.94 12.99 19.21
CA ALA A 57 -2.89 12.35 18.30
C ALA A 57 -2.98 13.11 16.96
N GLU A 58 -3.16 14.43 17.01
CA GLU A 58 -3.21 15.29 15.82
C GLU A 58 -1.91 15.24 15.00
N ARG A 59 -0.74 15.21 15.66
CA ARG A 59 0.54 15.02 14.95
C ARG A 59 0.60 13.66 14.25
N MET A 60 0.24 12.59 14.96
CA MET A 60 0.28 11.23 14.40
C MET A 60 -0.72 11.03 13.26
N GLU A 61 -1.86 11.71 13.29
CA GLU A 61 -2.81 11.75 12.16
C GLU A 61 -2.18 12.42 10.95
N ALA A 62 -1.61 13.62 11.12
CA ALA A 62 -0.95 14.34 10.03
C ALA A 62 0.23 13.55 9.43
N ASP A 63 1.04 12.91 10.27
CA ASP A 63 2.15 12.06 9.81
C ASP A 63 1.63 10.85 9.00
N LEU A 64 0.48 10.28 9.39
CA LEU A 64 -0.14 9.17 8.70
C LEU A 64 -0.76 9.60 7.37
N GLU A 65 -1.40 10.77 7.31
CA GLU A 65 -1.93 11.36 6.07
C GLU A 65 -0.80 11.63 5.07
N GLU A 66 0.29 12.26 5.52
CA GLU A 66 1.45 12.52 4.66
C GLU A 66 2.06 11.21 4.15
N PHE A 67 2.15 10.19 5.01
CA PHE A 67 2.65 8.88 4.62
C PHE A 67 1.73 8.19 3.61
N SER A 68 0.42 8.22 3.82
CA SER A 68 -0.58 7.66 2.90
C SER A 68 -0.51 8.37 1.54
N ALA A 69 -0.42 9.69 1.52
CA ALA A 69 -0.31 10.47 0.29
C ALA A 69 0.95 10.13 -0.50
N LYS A 70 2.11 10.01 0.17
CA LYS A 70 3.37 9.60 -0.49
C LYS A 70 3.29 8.19 -1.07
N PHE A 71 2.64 7.27 -0.36
CA PHE A 71 2.41 5.92 -0.86
C PHE A 71 1.51 5.94 -2.10
N GLU A 72 0.37 6.64 -2.03
CA GLU A 72 -0.55 6.77 -3.16
C GLU A 72 0.12 7.39 -4.39
N ASP A 73 0.95 8.42 -4.21
CA ASP A 73 1.66 9.06 -5.32
C ASP A 73 2.70 8.11 -5.95
N GLY A 74 3.45 7.36 -5.14
CA GLY A 74 4.34 6.31 -5.64
C GLY A 74 3.59 5.23 -6.42
N MET A 75 2.39 4.85 -5.96
CA MET A 75 1.55 3.88 -6.67
C MET A 75 0.96 4.44 -7.96
N LYS A 76 0.57 5.72 -8.01
CA LYS A 76 0.07 6.37 -9.24
C LYS A 76 1.12 6.37 -10.35
N GLU A 77 2.39 6.49 -10.01
CA GLU A 77 3.50 6.40 -10.98
C GLU A 77 3.74 4.96 -11.44
N GLY A 78 3.65 3.97 -10.54
CA GLY A 78 3.98 2.57 -10.82
C GLY A 78 2.88 1.74 -11.48
N ILE A 79 1.61 1.91 -11.08
CA ILE A 79 0.48 1.09 -11.55
C ILE A 79 0.26 1.16 -13.07
N PRO A 80 0.33 2.33 -13.74
CA PRO A 80 0.13 2.38 -15.18
C PRO A 80 1.15 1.55 -15.97
N SER A 81 2.44 1.62 -15.58
CA SER A 81 3.50 0.81 -16.20
C SER A 81 3.26 -0.67 -15.97
N TYR A 82 2.97 -1.05 -14.71
CA TYR A 82 2.65 -2.43 -14.34
C TYR A 82 1.46 -3.00 -15.12
N THR A 83 0.40 -2.19 -15.30
CA THR A 83 -0.81 -2.61 -16.03
C THR A 83 -0.49 -2.82 -17.51
N THR A 84 0.30 -1.93 -18.11
CA THR A 84 0.74 -2.03 -19.50
C THR A 84 1.59 -3.29 -19.71
N GLU A 85 2.58 -3.51 -18.85
CA GLU A 85 3.45 -4.69 -18.90
C GLU A 85 2.64 -5.99 -18.71
N MET A 86 1.63 -6.00 -17.83
CA MET A 86 0.72 -7.13 -17.66
C MET A 86 -0.12 -7.41 -18.92
N GLU A 87 -0.68 -6.37 -19.55
CA GLU A 87 -1.48 -6.51 -20.78
C GLU A 87 -0.65 -7.02 -21.95
N GLU A 88 0.58 -6.51 -22.10
CA GLU A 88 1.53 -6.96 -23.12
C GLU A 88 1.82 -8.46 -22.98
N VAL A 89 2.12 -8.91 -21.75
CA VAL A 89 2.43 -10.31 -21.46
C VAL A 89 1.20 -11.22 -21.62
N LEU A 90 -0.01 -10.76 -21.24
CA LEU A 90 -1.26 -11.52 -21.44
C LEU A 90 -1.66 -11.69 -22.91
N ALA A 91 -1.21 -10.78 -23.78
CA ALA A 91 -1.42 -10.87 -25.22
C ALA A 91 -0.54 -11.94 -25.89
N MET A 92 0.47 -12.47 -25.19
CA MET A 92 1.39 -13.47 -25.73
C MET A 92 0.85 -14.88 -25.53
N GLU A 93 0.66 -15.61 -26.63
CA GLU A 93 0.13 -16.98 -26.61
C GLU A 93 1.10 -18.01 -26.00
N CYS A 94 2.40 -17.71 -25.97
CA CYS A 94 3.44 -18.60 -25.47
C CYS A 94 3.68 -18.52 -23.96
N ILE A 95 3.00 -17.60 -23.25
CA ILE A 95 3.16 -17.40 -21.82
C ILE A 95 1.97 -18.00 -21.07
N ASP A 96 2.24 -18.69 -19.96
CA ASP A 96 1.19 -19.22 -19.10
C ASP A 96 0.45 -18.08 -18.39
N ARG A 97 -0.79 -17.85 -18.81
CA ARG A 97 -1.70 -16.87 -18.20
C ARG A 97 -1.93 -17.11 -16.71
N GLY A 98 -1.88 -18.38 -16.25
CA GLY A 98 -2.04 -18.71 -14.84
C GLY A 98 -0.98 -18.05 -13.96
N LEU A 99 0.28 -18.05 -14.40
CA LEU A 99 1.38 -17.42 -13.69
C LEU A 99 1.21 -15.89 -13.62
N ILE A 100 0.76 -15.27 -14.70
CA ILE A 100 0.54 -13.82 -14.75
C ILE A 100 -0.57 -13.39 -13.79
N LEU A 101 -1.66 -14.16 -13.77
CA LEU A 101 -2.77 -13.93 -12.85
C LEU A 101 -2.34 -14.16 -11.39
N GLU A 102 -1.48 -15.13 -11.10
CA GLU A 102 -0.95 -15.34 -9.74
C GLU A 102 -0.12 -14.15 -9.25
N TRP A 103 0.78 -13.62 -10.08
CA TRP A 103 1.54 -12.42 -9.75
C TRP A 103 0.64 -11.21 -9.55
N SER A 104 -0.36 -11.05 -10.42
CA SER A 104 -1.31 -9.95 -10.32
C SER A 104 -2.20 -10.02 -9.09
N ASP A 105 -2.61 -11.22 -8.70
CA ASP A 105 -3.33 -11.46 -7.46
C ASP A 105 -2.48 -11.07 -6.24
N LYS A 106 -1.20 -11.49 -6.20
CA LYS A 106 -0.28 -11.12 -5.10
C LYS A 106 -0.15 -9.60 -4.93
N VAL A 107 0.07 -8.87 -6.03
CA VAL A 107 0.18 -7.40 -6.00
C VAL A 107 -1.14 -6.78 -5.54
N THR A 108 -2.27 -7.24 -6.08
CA THR A 108 -3.60 -6.72 -5.74
C THR A 108 -3.94 -6.94 -4.27
N VAL A 109 -3.67 -8.14 -3.74
CA VAL A 109 -3.88 -8.48 -2.33
C VAL A 109 -3.03 -7.60 -1.43
N ALA A 110 -1.72 -7.45 -1.72
CA ALA A 110 -0.83 -6.62 -0.91
C ALA A 110 -1.29 -5.15 -0.85
N LEU A 111 -1.71 -4.59 -1.98
CA LEU A 111 -2.26 -3.23 -2.04
C LEU A 111 -3.56 -3.09 -1.25
N HIS A 112 -4.44 -4.08 -1.36
CA HIS A 112 -5.69 -4.09 -0.62
C HIS A 112 -5.47 -4.16 0.89
N GLU A 113 -4.58 -5.04 1.35
CA GLU A 113 -4.23 -5.19 2.76
C GLU A 113 -3.65 -3.89 3.33
N LEU A 114 -2.76 -3.23 2.61
CA LEU A 114 -2.22 -1.93 3.01
C LEU A 114 -3.29 -0.86 3.16
N ASN A 115 -4.19 -0.75 2.17
CA ASN A 115 -5.28 0.22 2.24
C ASN A 115 -6.16 -0.02 3.50
N LEU A 116 -6.45 -1.29 3.82
CA LEU A 116 -7.15 -1.64 5.04
C LEU A 116 -6.37 -1.26 6.30
N LEU A 117 -5.05 -1.46 6.32
CA LEU A 117 -4.21 -1.11 7.46
C LEU A 117 -4.16 0.41 7.67
N PHE A 118 -3.99 1.20 6.61
CA PHE A 118 -4.03 2.66 6.66
C PHE A 118 -5.37 3.14 7.23
N GLY A 119 -6.48 2.67 6.68
CA GLY A 119 -7.82 3.04 7.14
C GLY A 119 -8.07 2.66 8.60
N ARG A 120 -7.65 1.47 9.04
CA ARG A 120 -7.77 1.05 10.45
C ARG A 120 -6.94 1.93 11.37
N ARG A 121 -5.71 2.27 10.98
CA ARG A 121 -4.83 3.10 11.80
C ARG A 121 -5.36 4.53 11.90
N MET A 122 -5.86 5.10 10.81
CA MET A 122 -6.47 6.43 10.81
C MET A 122 -7.67 6.49 11.75
N ASN A 123 -8.63 5.58 11.59
CA ASN A 123 -9.80 5.50 12.48
C ASN A 123 -9.40 5.34 13.96
N THR A 124 -8.34 4.58 14.24
CA THR A 124 -7.83 4.45 15.62
C THR A 124 -7.37 5.79 16.18
N LEU A 125 -6.64 6.58 15.39
CA LEU A 125 -6.16 7.89 15.82
C LEU A 125 -7.33 8.87 16.02
N GLU A 126 -8.30 8.89 15.10
CA GLU A 126 -9.49 9.75 15.21
C GLU A 126 -10.29 9.47 16.49
N VAL A 127 -10.47 8.20 16.84
CA VAL A 127 -11.14 7.78 18.08
C VAL A 127 -10.37 8.28 19.31
N VAL A 128 -9.05 8.17 19.31
CA VAL A 128 -8.22 8.61 20.43
C VAL A 128 -8.17 10.14 20.54
N ALA A 129 -8.04 10.87 19.42
CA ALA A 129 -8.16 12.33 19.39
C ALA A 129 -9.53 12.78 19.92
N GLY A 130 -10.61 12.10 19.50
CA GLY A 130 -11.95 12.36 20.02
C GLY A 130 -12.10 12.10 21.51
N PHE A 131 -11.40 11.11 22.07
CA PHE A 131 -11.35 10.87 23.51
C PHE A 131 -10.67 12.04 24.25
N TYR A 132 -9.50 12.48 23.79
CA TYR A 132 -8.80 13.60 24.41
C TYR A 132 -9.57 14.93 24.31
N LYS A 133 -10.21 15.22 23.15
CA LYS A 133 -11.07 16.41 23.01
C LYS A 133 -12.22 16.42 24.02
N LYS A 134 -12.78 15.25 24.34
CA LYS A 134 -13.83 15.14 25.37
C LYS A 134 -13.30 15.32 26.79
N LEU A 135 -12.08 14.87 27.07
CA LEU A 135 -11.44 15.10 28.37
C LEU A 135 -11.10 16.58 28.57
N ASP A 136 -10.61 17.28 27.55
CA ASP A 136 -10.33 18.73 27.61
C ASP A 136 -11.61 19.57 27.82
N LEU A 137 -12.77 19.05 27.41
CA LEU A 137 -14.08 19.67 27.65
C LEU A 137 -14.65 19.38 29.04
N ILE A 138 -14.12 18.38 29.75
CA ILE A 138 -14.40 18.18 31.18
C ILE A 138 -13.46 19.12 31.92
N ASP A 139 -13.89 20.37 32.07
CA ASP A 139 -13.22 21.29 32.98
C ASP A 139 -13.44 20.77 34.41
N CYS A 140 -12.42 20.13 34.98
CA CYS A 140 -12.44 19.63 36.35
C CYS A 140 -12.46 20.77 37.39
N SER A 141 -12.47 22.05 36.98
CA SER A 141 -12.60 23.21 37.86
C SER A 141 -13.92 23.20 38.65
N ASP A 142 -15.02 22.71 38.06
CA ASP A 142 -16.33 22.62 38.72
C ASP A 142 -16.40 21.53 39.82
N TRP A 143 -15.44 20.59 39.86
CA TRP A 143 -15.42 19.52 40.86
C TRP A 143 -14.63 19.88 42.12
N VAL A 144 -13.84 20.96 42.10
CA VAL A 144 -13.03 21.40 43.25
C VAL A 144 -13.87 22.18 44.27
N GLU A 145 -14.94 22.86 43.86
CA GLU A 145 -15.77 23.66 44.79
C GLU A 145 -16.62 22.80 45.75
N VAL A 146 -16.93 21.55 45.41
CA VAL A 146 -17.82 20.70 46.25
C VAL A 146 -17.08 20.10 47.47
N ILE A 147 -15.76 19.97 47.43
CA ILE A 147 -14.96 19.39 48.54
C ILE A 147 -14.56 20.45 49.58
N VAL A 148 -14.49 21.73 49.21
CA VAL A 148 -14.05 22.82 50.12
C VAL A 148 -15.22 23.41 50.94
N LEU A 149 -16.46 23.25 50.50
CA LEU A 149 -17.65 23.75 51.23
C LEU A 149 -18.28 22.72 52.20
N SER A 150 -17.65 21.56 52.38
CA SER A 150 -18.10 20.50 53.29
C SER A 150 -17.21 20.32 54.54
N ASN A 151 -16.34 21.29 54.85
CA ASN A 151 -15.57 21.37 56.11
C ASN A 151 -15.97 22.62 56.91
#